data_AF-A0AAD1Z9V7-F1
#
_entry.id   AF-A0AAD1Z9V7-F1
#
_cell.length_a   1.000
_cell.length_b   1.000
_cell.length_c   1.000
_cell.angle_alpha   90.00
_cell.angle_beta   90.00
_cell.angle_gamma   90.00
#
_symmetry.space_group_name_H-M   'P 1'
#
loop_
_entity.id
_entity.type
_entity.pdbx_description
1 polymer ?
#
loop_
_entity_poly.entity_id
_entity_poly.type
_entity_poly.pdbx_seq_one_letter_code
_entity_poly.pdbx_strand_id
1 'polypeptide(L)'
;MAITCRLLDPPELHHATPSSTNTTEDDPKNSLINQTTDFDLSDVVEEDFEYHPIMGLTENNSATFISLGNPCLDFFFHVVPDTSPKDLIGRLELDWAYNSLTALKLICNLRGVRGTGKSDKEGFYAAAFWLHHYPPQDAGQ
;
A
#
# COMPACT_ATOMS: atom_id res chain seq x y z
N MET A 1 -3.98 -51.93 -27.04
CA MET A 1 -5.04 -50.90 -26.88
C MET A 1 -4.36 -49.55 -26.86
N ALA A 2 -4.52 -48.76 -27.91
CA ALA A 2 -3.94 -47.42 -28.03
C ALA A 2 -4.96 -46.40 -27.52
N ILE A 3 -4.58 -45.57 -26.54
CA ILE A 3 -5.39 -44.48 -26.03
C ILE A 3 -4.97 -43.22 -26.79
N THR A 4 -5.89 -42.65 -27.54
CA THR A 4 -5.69 -41.40 -28.27
C THR A 4 -5.83 -40.24 -27.27
N CYS A 5 -4.77 -39.47 -27.06
CA CYS A 5 -4.88 -38.18 -26.41
C CYS A 5 -5.56 -37.22 -27.38
N ARG A 6 -6.84 -36.90 -27.14
CA ARG A 6 -7.48 -35.75 -27.78
C ARG A 6 -6.91 -34.49 -27.15
N LEU A 7 -6.03 -33.82 -27.89
CA LEU A 7 -5.59 -32.47 -27.61
C LEU A 7 -6.83 -31.56 -27.73
N LEU A 8 -7.18 -30.84 -26.66
CA LEU A 8 -8.23 -29.83 -26.72
C LEU A 8 -7.69 -28.67 -27.57
N ASP A 9 -8.40 -28.31 -28.63
CA ASP A 9 -8.04 -27.14 -29.44
C ASP A 9 -8.04 -25.87 -28.58
N PRO A 10 -7.14 -24.90 -28.84
CA PRO A 10 -7.10 -23.66 -28.09
C PRO A 10 -8.41 -22.88 -28.29
N PRO A 11 -8.87 -22.16 -27.26
CA PRO A 11 -10.12 -21.41 -27.32
C PRO A 11 -10.06 -20.31 -28.41
N GLU A 12 -11.12 -20.23 -29.21
CA GLU A 12 -11.28 -19.17 -30.21
C GLU A 12 -11.52 -17.81 -29.53
N LEU A 13 -10.76 -16.79 -29.94
CA LEU A 13 -10.98 -15.40 -29.51
C LEU A 13 -12.07 -14.78 -30.37
N HIS A 14 -13.26 -14.60 -29.77
CA HIS A 14 -14.29 -13.75 -30.37
C HIS A 14 -13.82 -12.29 -30.36
N HIS A 15 -13.47 -11.76 -31.53
CA HIS A 15 -13.29 -10.33 -31.72
C HIS A 15 -14.65 -9.64 -31.63
N ALA A 16 -14.98 -9.09 -30.46
CA ALA A 16 -16.04 -8.10 -30.36
C ALA A 16 -15.57 -6.82 -31.08
N THR A 17 -16.29 -6.44 -32.13
CA THR A 17 -16.17 -5.15 -32.81
C THR A 17 -16.28 -4.01 -31.79
N PRO A 18 -15.37 -3.01 -31.79
CA PRO A 18 -15.42 -1.91 -30.84
C PRO A 18 -16.62 -1.02 -31.17
N SER A 19 -17.64 -1.05 -30.30
CA SER A 19 -18.66 -0.02 -30.30
C SER A 19 -18.07 1.20 -29.60
N SER A 20 -17.86 2.27 -30.37
CA SER A 20 -17.43 3.58 -29.87
C SER A 20 -18.24 4.00 -28.65
N THR A 21 -17.56 4.14 -27.52
CA THR A 21 -17.97 5.04 -26.46
C THR A 21 -16.79 5.92 -26.11
N ASN A 22 -17.05 7.21 -26.14
CA ASN A 22 -16.09 8.29 -26.16
C ASN A 22 -15.41 8.49 -24.80
N THR A 23 -14.15 8.94 -24.87
CA THR A 23 -13.42 9.79 -23.89
C THR A 23 -13.18 9.16 -22.50
N THR A 24 -11.96 9.00 -22.01
CA THR A 24 -11.08 10.10 -21.60
C THR A 24 -9.70 9.53 -21.24
N GLU A 25 -8.69 10.33 -21.58
CA GLU A 25 -7.26 10.23 -21.34
C GLU A 25 -6.84 9.53 -20.03
N ASP A 26 -5.87 8.61 -20.16
CA ASP A 26 -5.13 7.99 -19.08
C ASP A 26 -4.36 9.05 -18.28
N ASP A 27 -5.01 9.59 -17.27
CA ASP A 27 -4.38 10.45 -16.27
C ASP A 27 -3.67 9.55 -15.23
N PRO A 28 -2.34 9.65 -15.03
CA PRO A 28 -1.59 8.85 -14.06
C PRO A 28 -2.02 9.06 -12.60
N LYS A 29 -2.93 10.00 -12.34
CA LYS A 29 -3.52 10.29 -11.03
C LYS A 29 -4.51 9.22 -10.57
N ASN A 30 -5.20 8.54 -11.48
CA ASN A 30 -6.19 7.51 -11.11
C ASN A 30 -5.57 6.25 -10.50
N SER A 31 -4.29 5.97 -10.81
CA SER A 31 -3.56 4.85 -10.20
C SER A 31 -3.24 5.09 -8.72
N LEU A 32 -3.11 6.35 -8.28
CA LEU A 32 -2.87 6.68 -6.87
C LEU A 32 -4.18 6.63 -6.06
N ILE A 33 -5.28 7.09 -6.67
CA ILE A 33 -6.60 7.14 -6.03
C ILE A 33 -7.08 5.74 -5.63
N ASN A 34 -6.90 4.74 -6.50
CA ASN A 34 -7.29 3.35 -6.21
C ASN A 34 -6.43 2.67 -5.11
N GLN A 35 -5.23 3.18 -4.83
CA GLN A 35 -4.41 2.71 -3.70
C GLN A 35 -4.83 3.38 -2.38
N THR A 36 -5.41 4.58 -2.46
CA THR A 36 -5.86 5.35 -1.28
C THR A 36 -7.29 5.07 -0.85
N THR A 37 -8.13 4.42 -1.66
CA THR A 37 -9.52 4.09 -1.26
C THR A 37 -9.60 3.13 -0.07
N ASP A 38 -8.51 2.44 0.25
CA ASP A 38 -8.40 1.54 1.40
C ASP A 38 -7.98 2.28 2.69
N PHE A 39 -7.53 3.52 2.57
CA PHE A 39 -7.30 4.44 3.69
C PHE A 39 -8.55 5.30 3.85
N ASP A 40 -9.36 4.99 4.84
CA ASP A 40 -10.46 5.86 5.22
C ASP A 40 -9.90 7.16 5.78
N LEU A 41 -9.80 8.18 4.93
CA LEU A 41 -9.33 9.52 5.30
C LEU A 41 -10.38 10.29 6.12
N SER A 42 -11.56 9.70 6.39
CA SER A 42 -12.59 10.34 7.21
C SER A 42 -12.25 10.39 8.70
N ASP A 43 -11.23 9.65 9.14
CA ASP A 43 -10.74 9.64 10.53
C ASP A 43 -9.81 10.83 10.86
N VAL A 44 -9.60 11.75 9.91
CA VAL A 44 -9.09 13.09 10.21
C VAL A 44 -10.21 13.85 10.92
N VAL A 45 -10.31 13.60 12.22
CA VAL A 45 -11.24 14.30 13.12
C VAL A 45 -11.11 15.81 12.93
N GLU A 46 -12.20 16.42 12.44
CA GLU A 46 -12.52 17.85 12.56
C GLU A 46 -12.82 18.18 14.03
N GLU A 47 -11.88 17.90 14.93
CA GLU A 47 -11.92 18.39 16.31
C GLU A 47 -11.09 19.67 16.35
N ASP A 48 -11.71 20.73 16.87
CA ASP A 48 -11.37 22.16 16.84
C ASP A 48 -10.08 22.53 17.62
N PHE A 49 -9.02 21.75 17.43
CA PHE A 49 -7.67 22.05 17.86
C PHE A 49 -6.90 22.55 16.65
N GLU A 50 -6.24 23.70 16.77
CA GLU A 50 -5.25 24.18 15.79
C GLU A 50 -4.12 23.14 15.66
N TYR A 51 -4.35 22.09 14.88
CA TYR A 51 -3.33 21.14 14.48
C TYR A 51 -2.53 21.84 13.40
N HIS A 52 -1.58 22.68 13.81
CA HIS A 52 -0.57 23.17 12.89
C HIS A 52 0.33 22.00 12.55
N PRO A 53 0.19 21.41 11.36
CA PRO A 53 0.94 20.22 11.03
C PRO A 53 2.43 20.59 10.99
N ILE A 54 3.25 19.84 11.71
CA ILE A 54 4.68 20.11 11.73
C ILE A 54 5.21 19.82 10.33
N MET A 55 5.73 20.85 9.65
CA MET A 55 6.28 20.73 8.31
C MET A 55 7.81 20.61 8.35
N GLY A 56 8.33 19.80 7.43
CA GLY A 56 9.75 19.63 7.16
C GLY A 56 10.04 19.82 5.68
N LEU A 57 11.32 19.69 5.31
CA LEU A 57 11.75 19.69 3.92
C LEU A 57 12.11 18.26 3.50
N THR A 58 11.67 17.86 2.31
CA THR A 58 12.17 16.65 1.65
C THR A 58 13.61 16.85 1.18
N GLU A 59 14.26 15.79 0.68
CA GLU A 59 15.58 15.88 0.05
C GLU A 59 15.63 16.89 -1.10
N ASN A 60 14.50 17.10 -1.79
CA ASN A 60 14.37 18.06 -2.88
C ASN A 60 13.99 19.46 -2.41
N ASN A 61 14.10 19.73 -1.10
CA ASN A 61 13.80 21.01 -0.47
C ASN A 61 12.34 21.46 -0.64
N SER A 62 11.43 20.50 -0.88
CA SER A 62 9.98 20.75 -0.93
C SER A 62 9.37 20.62 0.46
N ALA A 63 8.44 21.51 0.81
CA ALA A 63 7.71 21.40 2.06
C ALA A 63 6.85 20.13 2.09
N THR A 64 6.90 19.38 3.18
CA THR A 64 6.06 18.20 3.45
C THR A 64 5.68 18.17 4.92
N PHE A 65 4.63 17.46 5.27
CA PHE A 65 4.33 17.14 6.66
C PHE A 65 5.36 16.15 7.20
N ILE A 66 5.83 16.37 8.43
CA ILE A 66 6.72 15.45 9.16
C ILE A 66 5.95 14.21 9.64
N SER A 67 4.66 14.40 9.94
CA SER A 67 3.71 13.35 10.28
C SER A 67 2.30 13.86 9.98
N LEU A 68 1.43 12.96 9.50
CA LEU A 68 0.01 13.20 9.25
C LEU A 68 -0.86 12.86 10.48
N GLY A 69 -0.26 12.50 11.62
CA GLY A 69 -0.98 12.13 12.85
C GLY A 69 -1.63 10.74 12.81
N ASN A 70 -1.61 10.07 11.66
CA ASN A 70 -2.07 8.69 11.48
C ASN A 70 -0.85 7.79 11.17
N PRO A 71 -0.50 6.84 12.06
CA PRO A 71 0.66 5.97 11.85
C PRO A 71 0.64 5.26 10.50
N CYS A 72 -0.51 4.69 10.11
CA CYS A 72 -0.64 3.95 8.84
C CYS A 72 -0.36 4.83 7.61
N LEU A 73 -0.80 6.10 7.64
CA LEU A 73 -0.43 7.06 6.59
C LEU A 73 1.06 7.40 6.66
N ASP A 74 1.61 7.62 7.85
CA ASP A 74 3.02 7.92 8.03
C ASP A 74 3.91 6.79 7.51
N PHE A 75 3.57 5.53 7.77
CA PHE A 75 4.24 4.39 7.18
C PHE A 75 4.11 4.37 5.66
N PHE A 76 2.91 4.64 5.14
CA PHE A 76 2.69 4.67 3.70
C PHE A 76 3.59 5.71 3.01
N PHE A 77 3.76 6.91 3.57
CA PHE A 77 4.53 7.97 2.91
C PHE A 77 6.03 7.90 3.22
N HIS A 78 6.42 7.51 4.42
CA HIS A 78 7.82 7.57 4.86
C HIS A 78 8.60 6.28 4.66
N VAL A 79 7.94 5.13 4.49
CA VAL A 79 8.63 3.88 4.14
C VAL A 79 8.86 3.84 2.63
N VAL A 80 10.12 4.00 2.25
CA VAL A 80 10.63 4.01 0.87
C VAL A 80 11.79 2.99 0.75
N PRO A 81 12.24 2.63 -0.46
CA PRO A 81 13.29 1.62 -0.63
C PRO A 81 14.61 1.87 0.14
N ASP A 82 14.93 3.12 0.47
CA ASP A 82 16.12 3.49 1.25
C ASP A 82 15.88 3.58 2.78
N THR A 83 14.66 3.31 3.24
CA THR A 83 14.35 3.28 4.67
C THR A 83 15.09 2.13 5.35
N SER A 84 15.77 2.42 6.45
CA SER A 84 16.49 1.39 7.19
C SER A 84 15.50 0.34 7.76
N PRO A 85 15.88 -0.95 7.85
CA PRO A 85 15.01 -1.97 8.44
C PRO A 85 14.55 -1.62 9.86
N LYS A 86 15.40 -0.96 10.65
CA LYS A 86 15.05 -0.54 12.01
C LYS A 86 13.94 0.51 12.02
N ASP A 87 14.03 1.51 11.16
CA ASP A 87 13.03 2.58 11.09
C ASP A 87 11.71 2.05 10.51
N LEU A 88 11.79 1.15 9.53
CA LEU A 88 10.63 0.47 8.97
C LEU A 88 9.89 -0.31 10.07
N ILE A 89 10.60 -1.11 10.87
CA ILE A 89 9.99 -1.89 11.95
C ILE A 89 9.42 -0.98 13.04
N GLY A 90 10.13 0.08 13.45
CA GLY A 90 9.61 1.01 14.45
C GLY A 90 8.30 1.69 14.01
N ARG A 91 8.17 2.02 12.72
CA ARG A 91 6.91 2.52 12.16
C ARG A 91 5.85 1.43 12.09
N LEU A 92 6.23 0.21 11.70
CA LEU A 92 5.30 -0.93 11.65
C LEU A 92 4.69 -1.23 13.02
N GLU A 93 5.45 -1.11 14.10
CA GLU A 93 4.95 -1.29 15.47
C GLU A 93 3.85 -0.29 15.83
N LEU A 94 4.03 0.98 15.45
CA LEU A 94 3.03 2.04 15.67
C LEU A 94 1.77 1.79 14.83
N ASP A 95 1.95 1.46 13.54
CA ASP A 95 0.86 1.10 12.64
C ASP A 95 0.06 -0.09 13.14
N TRP A 96 0.76 -1.12 13.62
CA TRP A 96 0.15 -2.35 14.08
C TRP A 96 -0.68 -2.13 15.34
N ALA A 97 -0.17 -1.32 16.27
CA ALA A 97 -0.88 -0.93 17.48
C ALA A 97 -2.11 -0.05 17.19
N TYR A 98 -2.06 0.76 16.13
CA TYR A 98 -3.17 1.62 15.72
C TYR A 98 -4.24 0.85 14.94
N ASN A 99 -3.87 0.16 13.86
CA ASN A 99 -4.77 -0.65 13.06
C ASN A 99 -4.01 -1.81 12.39
N SER A 100 -4.00 -2.96 13.03
CA SER A 100 -3.30 -4.16 12.57
C SER A 100 -3.76 -4.67 11.19
N LEU A 101 -5.04 -4.49 10.84
CA LEU A 101 -5.56 -4.87 9.52
C LEU A 101 -4.96 -3.99 8.42
N THR A 102 -4.92 -2.67 8.63
CA THR A 102 -4.28 -1.74 7.69
C THR A 102 -2.78 -1.96 7.64
N ALA A 103 -2.13 -2.23 8.77
CA ALA A 103 -0.71 -2.59 8.82
C ALA A 103 -0.40 -3.84 7.98
N LEU A 104 -1.23 -4.89 8.04
CA LEU A 104 -1.09 -6.08 7.17
C LEU A 104 -1.19 -5.75 5.68
N LYS A 105 -2.14 -4.89 5.30
CA LYS A 105 -2.27 -4.42 3.91
C LYS A 105 -1.02 -3.64 3.48
N LEU A 106 -0.48 -2.81 4.37
CA LEU A 106 0.74 -2.04 4.14
C LEU A 106 1.98 -2.91 3.97
N ILE A 107 2.12 -3.97 4.79
CA ILE A 107 3.18 -4.97 4.61
C ILE A 107 3.06 -5.58 3.20
N CYS A 108 1.87 -6.04 2.82
CA CYS A 108 1.64 -6.60 1.48
C CYS A 108 1.95 -5.58 0.37
N ASN A 109 1.62 -4.31 0.60
CA ASN A 109 1.87 -3.21 -0.33
C ASN A 109 3.37 -2.95 -0.56
N LEU A 110 4.26 -3.27 0.39
CA LEU A 110 5.71 -3.21 0.17
C LEU A 110 6.12 -4.14 -0.98
N ARG A 111 5.53 -5.33 -1.05
CA ARG A 111 5.86 -6.34 -2.07
C ARG A 111 5.22 -6.09 -3.43
N GLY A 112 4.17 -5.27 -3.49
CA GLY A 112 3.43 -5.02 -4.73
C GLY A 112 4.35 -4.59 -5.87
N VAL A 113 4.24 -5.27 -7.00
CA VAL A 113 4.99 -4.99 -8.24
C VAL A 113 4.01 -4.60 -9.35
N ARG A 114 4.48 -3.92 -10.40
CA ARG A 114 3.64 -3.48 -11.54
C ARG A 114 2.57 -2.44 -11.16
N GLY A 115 2.93 -1.47 -10.32
CA GLY A 115 2.05 -0.34 -9.96
C GLY A 115 1.03 -0.67 -8.88
N THR A 116 1.07 -1.86 -8.28
CA THR A 116 0.19 -2.25 -7.16
C THR A 116 0.83 -2.04 -5.79
N GLY A 117 2.02 -1.45 -5.72
CA GLY A 117 2.73 -1.21 -4.46
C GLY A 117 4.15 -0.69 -4.64
N LYS A 118 4.93 -0.69 -3.56
CA LYS A 118 6.22 0.01 -3.48
C LYS A 118 7.40 -0.74 -4.11
N SER A 119 7.22 -2.01 -4.47
CA SER A 119 8.30 -2.87 -4.98
C SER A 119 9.53 -2.96 -4.05
N ASP A 120 9.34 -2.72 -2.76
CA ASP A 120 10.35 -2.84 -1.72
C ASP A 120 10.42 -4.29 -1.24
N LYS A 121 11.27 -5.06 -1.91
CA LYS A 121 11.46 -6.49 -1.63
C LYS A 121 12.05 -6.71 -0.24
N GLU A 122 13.04 -5.90 0.15
CA GLU A 122 13.80 -6.08 1.39
C GLU A 122 12.98 -5.64 2.60
N GLY A 123 12.32 -4.49 2.53
CA GLY A 123 11.41 -4.04 3.56
C GLY A 123 10.24 -4.99 3.78
N PHE A 124 9.69 -5.60 2.72
CA PHE A 124 8.69 -6.66 2.86
C PHE A 124 9.22 -7.84 3.70
N TYR A 125 10.44 -8.31 3.43
CA TYR A 125 11.00 -9.44 4.17
C TYR A 125 11.34 -9.08 5.61
N ALA A 126 11.81 -7.86 5.87
CA ALA A 126 12.03 -7.36 7.23
C ALA A 126 10.71 -7.35 8.02
N ALA A 127 9.65 -6.77 7.45
CA ALA A 127 8.32 -6.72 8.06
C ALA A 127 7.71 -8.12 8.28
N ALA A 128 7.79 -9.00 7.28
CA ALA A 128 7.30 -10.37 7.39
C ALA A 128 8.06 -11.17 8.45
N PHE A 129 9.38 -10.96 8.56
CA PHE A 129 10.20 -11.57 9.58
C PHE A 129 9.81 -11.07 10.98
N TRP A 130 9.62 -9.76 11.15
CA TRP A 130 9.12 -9.20 12.40
C TRP A 130 7.75 -9.78 12.78
N LEU A 131 6.80 -9.82 11.85
CA LEU A 131 5.46 -10.36 12.07
C LEU A 131 5.48 -11.83 12.51
N HIS A 132 6.41 -12.62 11.97
CA HIS A 132 6.60 -14.01 12.38
C HIS A 132 7.12 -14.16 13.82
N HIS A 133 7.95 -13.23 14.29
CA HIS A 133 8.57 -13.30 15.63
C HIS A 133 7.75 -12.61 16.71
N TYR A 134 6.95 -11.61 16.34
CA TYR A 134 6.13 -10.82 17.25
C TYR A 134 4.65 -10.99 16.90
N PRO A 135 4.04 -12.15 17.23
CA PRO A 135 2.59 -12.29 17.10
C PRO A 135 1.89 -11.27 17.99
N PRO A 136 0.74 -10.71 17.55
CA PRO A 136 0.06 -9.62 18.23
C PRO A 136 -0.16 -9.95 19.70
N GLN A 137 0.30 -9.04 20.58
CA GLN A 137 -0.16 -9.05 21.95
C GLN A 137 -1.62 -8.63 21.90
N ASP A 138 -2.53 -9.56 22.20
CA ASP A 138 -3.96 -9.27 22.30
C ASP A 138 -4.12 -8.01 23.18
N ALA A 139 -4.54 -6.90 22.56
CA ALA A 139 -5.02 -5.72 23.26
C ALA A 139 -6.41 -6.06 23.84
N GLY A 140 -6.43 -7.00 24.79
CA GLY A 140 -7.56 -7.32 25.62
C GLY A 140 -7.36 -6.68 26.98
N GLN A 141 -7.76 -5.42 27.13
CA GLN A 141 -8.08 -4.81 28.42
C GLN A 141 -9.10 -3.69 28.25
#